data_AF-A0A4P6FTJ9-F1
#
_entry.id   AF-A0A4P6FTJ9-F1
#
_cell.length_a   1.000
_cell.length_b   1.000
_cell.length_c   1.000
_cell.angle_alpha   90.00
_cell.angle_beta   90.00
_cell.angle_gamma   90.00
#
_symmetry.space_group_name_H-M   'P 1'
#
loop_
_entity.id
_entity.type
_entity.pdbx_description
1 polymer ?
#
loop_
_entity_poly.entity_id
_entity_poly.type
_entity_poly.pdbx_seq_one_letter_code
_entity_poly.pdbx_strand_id
1 'polypeptide(L)'
;MKSALLVLWSLALIFFALFANARGAGAWALVIVGAVAVCAPLWNMVENKGYRSFPAVRISLGIVATLFVLLGVSIMSGSGSSPEIDDYLANSQREIAAFKEQYPTEDNSLTWEYRRETDPMTDKVIRFACLRSANGLDVGYEMTRAKLCLRDGLGNPDAILILEQGGQFMCDFGGCALQVRVGKEPAARFRASRSSDGSPDVLFFADRRRIEQAIRRGSVLSIQAEVFQAGLQVMRFNTEGLKGNF
;
A
#
# COMPACT_ATOMS: atom_id res chain seq x y z
N MET A 1 54.92 -16.16 11.21
CA MET A 1 53.74 -16.88 10.68
C MET A 1 52.40 -16.26 11.07
N LYS A 2 52.17 -15.85 12.34
CA LYS A 2 50.88 -15.24 12.75
C LYS A 2 50.55 -13.92 12.05
N SER A 3 51.55 -13.11 11.69
CA SER A 3 51.38 -11.83 10.99
C SER A 3 50.91 -11.97 9.53
N ALA A 4 51.34 -13.00 8.80
CA ALA A 4 50.94 -13.23 7.41
C ALA A 4 49.48 -13.73 7.30
N LEU A 5 49.02 -14.53 8.26
CA LEU A 5 47.64 -15.03 8.30
C LEU A 5 46.62 -13.92 8.57
N LEU A 6 46.98 -12.95 9.41
CA LEU A 6 46.13 -11.80 9.72
C LEU A 6 45.93 -10.88 8.51
N VAL A 7 46.99 -10.65 7.72
CA VAL A 7 46.89 -9.84 6.49
C VAL A 7 46.01 -10.53 5.43
N LEU A 8 46.12 -11.86 5.31
CA LEU A 8 45.28 -12.64 4.40
C LEU A 8 43.80 -12.63 4.81
N TRP A 9 43.51 -12.69 6.11
CA TRP A 9 42.14 -12.61 6.62
C TRP A 9 41.51 -11.23 6.40
N SER A 10 42.26 -10.15 6.60
CA SER A 10 41.78 -8.79 6.35
C SER A 10 41.50 -8.55 4.86
N LEU A 11 42.36 -9.06 3.96
CA LEU A 11 42.14 -8.95 2.51
C LEU A 11 40.92 -9.76 2.06
N ALA A 12 40.69 -10.94 2.62
CA ALA A 12 39.51 -11.76 2.32
C ALA A 12 38.20 -11.09 2.74
N LEU A 13 38.19 -10.41 3.89
CA LEU A 13 37.01 -9.66 4.37
C LEU A 13 36.69 -8.43 3.52
N ILE A 14 37.71 -7.69 3.08
CA ILE A 14 37.52 -6.55 2.17
C ILE A 14 36.97 -7.03 0.82
N PHE A 15 37.46 -8.17 0.31
CA PHE A 15 36.96 -8.77 -0.92
C PHE A 15 35.50 -9.22 -0.81
N PHE A 16 35.11 -9.79 0.34
CA PHE A 16 33.72 -10.21 0.60
C PHE A 16 32.75 -9.02 0.70
N ALA A 17 33.18 -7.90 1.29
CA ALA A 17 32.37 -6.69 1.39
C ALA A 17 32.13 -6.01 0.03
N LEU A 18 33.13 -6.03 -0.87
CA LEU A 18 32.97 -5.54 -2.25
C LEU A 18 32.03 -6.44 -3.08
N PHE A 19 31.94 -7.72 -2.72
CA PHE A 19 31.10 -8.73 -3.38
C PHE A 19 29.60 -8.57 -3.12
N ALA A 20 29.22 -8.12 -1.92
CA ALA A 20 27.81 -8.04 -1.49
C ALA A 20 27.00 -6.96 -2.24
N ASN A 21 27.66 -6.03 -2.95
CA ASN A 21 27.01 -4.90 -3.62
C ASN A 21 26.94 -5.02 -5.15
N ALA A 22 27.46 -6.10 -5.74
CA ALA A 22 27.48 -6.27 -7.19
C ALA A 22 26.19 -6.95 -7.69
N ARG A 23 25.27 -6.18 -8.28
CA ARG A 23 24.09 -6.70 -9.00
C ARG A 23 24.26 -6.50 -10.50
N GLY A 24 24.50 -7.57 -11.24
CA GLY A 24 24.54 -7.59 -12.72
C GLY A 24 25.44 -8.68 -13.30
N ALA A 25 25.03 -9.30 -14.41
CA ALA A 25 25.75 -10.41 -15.05
C ALA A 25 27.20 -10.06 -15.44
N GLY A 26 27.49 -8.79 -15.77
CA GLY A 26 28.85 -8.32 -16.10
C GLY A 26 29.80 -8.25 -14.91
N ALA A 27 29.28 -8.10 -13.68
CA ALA A 27 30.12 -8.01 -12.49
C ALA A 27 30.73 -9.37 -12.10
N TRP A 28 30.09 -10.47 -12.48
CA TRP A 28 30.53 -11.83 -12.17
C TRP A 28 31.70 -12.32 -13.03
N ALA A 29 31.83 -11.83 -14.27
CA ALA A 29 32.99 -12.14 -15.11
C ALA A 29 34.30 -11.60 -14.50
N LEU A 30 34.27 -10.38 -13.95
CA LEU A 30 35.41 -9.77 -13.26
C LEU A 30 35.76 -10.50 -11.96
N VAL A 31 34.76 -11.05 -11.28
CA VAL A 31 34.91 -11.87 -10.08
C VAL A 31 35.64 -13.19 -10.37
N ILE A 32 35.26 -13.89 -11.45
CA ILE A 32 35.91 -15.15 -11.84
C ILE A 32 37.37 -14.89 -12.23
N VAL A 33 37.63 -13.83 -13.00
CA VAL A 33 39.00 -13.43 -13.36
C VAL A 33 39.82 -13.05 -12.13
N GLY A 34 39.23 -12.31 -11.17
CA GLY A 34 39.89 -11.95 -9.92
C GLY A 34 40.22 -13.14 -9.02
N ALA A 35 39.30 -14.10 -8.89
CA ALA A 35 39.52 -15.32 -8.12
C ALA A 35 40.65 -16.17 -8.72
N VAL A 36 40.67 -16.34 -10.05
CA VAL A 36 41.74 -17.07 -10.74
C VAL A 36 43.09 -16.36 -10.58
N ALA A 37 43.14 -15.04 -10.67
CA ALA A 37 44.37 -14.25 -10.50
C ALA A 37 44.96 -14.32 -9.08
N VAL A 38 44.13 -14.51 -8.05
CA VAL A 38 44.59 -14.66 -6.65
C VAL A 38 44.94 -16.12 -6.34
N CYS A 39 44.20 -17.09 -6.87
CA CYS A 39 44.43 -18.52 -6.59
C CYS A 39 45.66 -19.09 -7.33
N ALA A 40 45.95 -18.65 -8.54
CA ALA A 40 47.09 -19.15 -9.33
C ALA A 40 48.48 -18.92 -8.68
N PRO A 41 48.83 -17.72 -8.18
CA PRO A 41 50.12 -17.50 -7.53
C PRO A 41 50.22 -18.23 -6.18
N LEU A 42 49.11 -18.40 -5.46
CA LEU A 42 49.09 -19.18 -4.21
C LEU A 42 49.33 -20.68 -4.47
N TRP A 43 48.77 -21.23 -5.54
CA TRP A 43 49.04 -22.61 -5.96
C TRP A 43 50.52 -22.81 -6.32
N ASN A 44 51.08 -21.91 -7.12
CA ASN A 44 52.49 -21.97 -7.53
C ASN A 44 53.45 -21.77 -6.35
N MET A 45 53.08 -20.98 -5.35
CA MET A 45 53.88 -20.76 -4.13
C MET A 45 53.87 -21.98 -3.19
N VAL A 46 52.79 -22.78 -3.19
CA VAL A 46 52.72 -24.06 -2.46
C VAL A 46 53.60 -25.13 -3.10
N GLU A 47 53.73 -25.15 -4.42
CA GLU A 47 54.60 -26.09 -5.14
C GLU A 47 56.09 -25.75 -5.00
N ASN A 48 56.47 -24.46 -5.06
CA ASN A 48 57.87 -24.08 -5.18
C ASN A 48 58.65 -24.03 -3.85
N LYS A 49 57.98 -24.15 -2.70
CA LYS A 49 58.62 -24.07 -1.36
C LYS A 49 58.56 -25.37 -0.55
N GLY A 50 58.72 -26.54 -1.17
CA GLY A 50 59.03 -27.78 -0.43
C GLY A 50 58.12 -28.11 0.78
N TYR A 51 56.88 -27.61 0.81
CA TYR A 51 55.90 -27.86 1.88
C TYR A 51 55.25 -29.23 1.64
N ARG A 52 56.07 -30.28 1.74
CA ARG A 52 55.65 -31.68 1.52
C ARG A 52 54.99 -32.33 2.75
N SER A 53 54.96 -31.68 3.93
CA SER A 53 54.65 -32.38 5.19
C SER A 53 53.29 -32.14 5.84
N PHE A 54 52.38 -31.36 5.26
CA PHE A 54 51.08 -31.07 5.91
C PHE A 54 49.87 -31.45 5.05
N PRO A 55 49.36 -32.70 5.16
CA PRO A 55 48.18 -33.16 4.40
C PRO A 55 46.93 -32.32 4.70
N ALA A 56 46.85 -31.70 5.88
CA ALA A 56 45.73 -30.86 6.30
C ALA A 56 45.51 -29.63 5.40
N VAL A 57 46.58 -29.03 4.86
CA VAL A 57 46.48 -27.80 4.03
C VAL A 57 45.92 -28.11 2.64
N ARG A 58 46.24 -29.29 2.09
CA ARG A 58 45.72 -29.74 0.80
C ARG A 58 44.23 -30.08 0.86
N ILE A 59 43.80 -30.69 1.96
CA ILE A 59 42.39 -31.03 2.18
C ILE A 59 41.56 -29.76 2.39
N SER A 60 42.05 -28.77 3.14
CA SER A 60 41.32 -27.52 3.36
C SER A 60 41.13 -26.70 2.08
N LEU A 61 42.15 -26.66 1.21
CA LEU A 61 42.05 -25.95 -0.08
C LEU A 61 41.05 -26.63 -1.03
N GLY A 62 41.01 -27.96 -1.05
CA GLY A 62 40.03 -28.72 -1.83
C GLY A 62 38.59 -28.44 -1.38
N ILE A 63 38.33 -28.48 -0.07
CA ILE A 63 36.99 -28.25 0.50
C ILE A 63 36.49 -26.83 0.20
N VAL A 64 37.36 -25.82 0.34
CA VAL A 64 37.01 -24.41 0.07
C VAL A 64 36.70 -24.21 -1.43
N ALA A 65 37.49 -24.81 -2.32
CA ALA A 65 37.23 -24.74 -3.76
C ALA A 65 35.88 -25.40 -4.13
N THR A 66 35.56 -26.56 -3.55
CA THR A 66 34.28 -27.24 -3.80
C THR A 66 33.07 -26.49 -3.25
N LEU A 67 33.19 -25.87 -2.07
CA LEU A 67 32.12 -25.03 -1.50
C LEU A 67 31.85 -23.78 -2.36
N PHE A 68 32.90 -23.19 -2.94
CA PHE A 68 32.74 -22.04 -3.85
C PHE A 68 32.04 -22.42 -5.16
N VAL A 69 32.33 -23.62 -5.69
CA VAL A 69 31.64 -24.15 -6.89
C VAL A 69 30.16 -24.44 -6.59
N LEU A 70 29.85 -25.04 -5.44
CA LEU A 70 28.46 -25.36 -5.05
C LEU A 70 27.62 -24.11 -4.74
N LEU A 71 28.20 -23.07 -4.16
CA LEU A 71 27.55 -21.77 -3.97
C LEU A 71 27.36 -21.02 -5.30
N GLY A 72 28.28 -21.16 -6.26
CA GLY A 72 28.15 -20.60 -7.60
C GLY A 72 27.01 -21.21 -8.42
N VAL A 73 26.80 -22.53 -8.32
CA VAL A 73 25.74 -23.23 -9.07
C VAL A 73 24.33 -22.89 -8.55
N SER A 74 24.17 -22.59 -7.26
CA SER A 74 22.85 -22.26 -6.68
C SER A 74 22.30 -20.88 -7.07
N ILE A 75 23.12 -19.97 -7.62
CA ILE A 75 22.69 -18.60 -7.97
C ILE A 75 22.45 -18.47 -9.50
N MET A 76 22.77 -19.48 -10.30
CA MET A 76 22.44 -19.51 -11.75
C MET A 76 21.04 -20.08 -12.07
N SER A 77 20.22 -20.40 -11.08
CA SER A 77 18.78 -20.56 -11.30
C SER A 77 18.10 -19.18 -11.30
N GLY A 78 18.50 -18.34 -12.25
CA GLY A 78 17.69 -17.19 -12.63
C GLY A 78 16.40 -17.76 -13.22
N SER A 79 15.30 -17.64 -12.47
CA SER A 79 13.96 -17.90 -12.97
C SER A 79 13.73 -16.94 -14.13
N GLY A 80 13.94 -17.42 -15.35
CA GLY A 80 13.46 -16.74 -16.55
C GLY A 80 11.95 -16.66 -16.44
N SER A 81 11.43 -15.49 -16.06
CA SER A 81 10.03 -15.17 -16.25
C SER A 81 9.73 -15.35 -17.74
N SER A 82 8.64 -16.04 -18.04
CA SER A 82 8.17 -16.17 -19.41
C SER A 82 7.97 -14.75 -19.99
N PRO A 83 8.44 -14.47 -21.22
CA PRO A 83 8.25 -13.16 -21.86
C PRO A 83 6.78 -12.75 -21.95
N GLU A 84 5.86 -13.71 -21.85
CA GLU A 84 4.42 -13.49 -21.74
C GLU A 84 4.04 -12.76 -20.42
N ILE A 85 4.63 -13.14 -19.28
CA ILE A 85 4.35 -12.51 -17.98
C ILE A 85 4.87 -11.07 -17.94
N ASP A 86 6.04 -10.82 -18.53
CA ASP A 86 6.64 -9.49 -18.57
C ASP A 86 5.80 -8.53 -19.44
N ASP A 87 5.20 -9.03 -20.52
CA ASP A 87 4.28 -8.25 -21.36
C ASP A 87 2.94 -7.96 -20.64
N TYR A 88 2.40 -8.94 -19.90
CA TYR A 88 1.21 -8.71 -19.06
C TYR A 88 1.46 -7.68 -17.95
N LEU A 89 2.62 -7.71 -17.29
CA LEU A 89 2.98 -6.71 -16.28
C LEU A 89 3.16 -5.32 -16.92
N ALA A 90 3.82 -5.24 -18.07
CA ALA A 90 4.01 -3.99 -18.79
C ALA A 90 2.68 -3.39 -19.26
N ASN A 91 1.75 -4.21 -19.76
CA ASN A 91 0.43 -3.75 -20.17
C ASN A 91 -0.43 -3.34 -18.96
N SER A 92 -0.42 -4.12 -17.88
CA SER A 92 -1.11 -3.76 -16.63
C SER A 92 -0.59 -2.43 -16.05
N GLN A 93 0.72 -2.19 -16.11
CA GLN A 93 1.31 -0.92 -15.67
C GLN A 93 0.90 0.26 -16.56
N ARG A 94 0.74 0.08 -17.87
CA ARG A 94 0.24 1.11 -18.79
C ARG A 94 -1.24 1.42 -18.54
N GLU A 95 -2.06 0.41 -18.31
CA GLU A 95 -3.47 0.59 -17.93
C GLU A 95 -3.61 1.32 -16.60
N ILE A 96 -2.78 0.98 -15.60
CA ILE A 96 -2.74 1.67 -14.30
C ILE A 96 -2.24 3.12 -14.45
N ALA A 97 -1.25 3.36 -15.32
CA ALA A 97 -0.74 4.71 -15.59
C ALA A 97 -1.79 5.57 -16.31
N ALA A 98 -2.45 5.04 -17.33
CA ALA A 98 -3.54 5.72 -18.03
C ALA A 98 -4.75 5.97 -17.12
N PHE A 99 -5.06 5.04 -16.21
CA PHE A 99 -6.08 5.23 -15.18
C PHE A 99 -5.70 6.34 -14.18
N LYS A 100 -4.43 6.40 -13.74
CA LYS A 100 -3.93 7.47 -12.87
C LYS A 100 -3.89 8.84 -13.57
N GLU A 101 -3.66 8.86 -14.87
CA GLU A 101 -3.68 10.08 -15.69
C GLU A 101 -5.11 10.61 -15.87
N GLN A 102 -6.10 9.71 -15.93
CA GLN A 102 -7.52 10.06 -15.98
C GLN A 102 -8.08 10.57 -14.63
N TYR A 103 -7.43 10.24 -13.51
CA TYR A 103 -7.85 10.65 -12.17
C TYR A 103 -6.67 11.26 -11.39
N PRO A 104 -6.46 12.59 -11.45
CA PRO A 104 -5.27 13.24 -10.90
C PRO A 104 -5.08 12.88 -9.43
N THR A 105 -3.98 12.18 -9.15
CA THR A 105 -3.52 11.87 -7.80
C THR A 105 -2.81 13.09 -7.21
N GLU A 106 -3.59 14.08 -6.78
CA GLU A 106 -3.27 14.95 -5.65
C GLU A 106 -4.58 15.34 -4.99
N ASP A 107 -5.02 14.55 -4.01
CA ASP A 107 -6.18 14.92 -3.23
C ASP A 107 -6.00 14.47 -1.78
N ASN A 108 -5.92 15.46 -0.89
CA ASN A 108 -6.03 15.26 0.55
C ASN A 108 -7.40 14.63 0.96
N SER A 109 -8.33 14.43 0.01
CA SER A 109 -9.65 13.77 0.16
C SER A 109 -9.70 12.41 0.82
N LEU A 110 -8.59 11.69 0.91
CA LEU A 110 -8.55 10.38 1.57
C LEU A 110 -8.34 10.48 3.09
N THR A 111 -8.12 11.69 3.61
CA THR A 111 -7.86 11.91 5.04
C THR A 111 -9.07 12.54 5.72
N TRP A 112 -9.30 12.16 6.98
CA TRP A 112 -10.32 12.78 7.82
C TRP A 112 -10.02 14.27 8.07
N GLU A 113 -11.00 15.12 7.74
CA GLU A 113 -11.01 16.54 8.04
C GLU A 113 -11.74 16.77 9.37
N TYR A 114 -11.07 17.43 10.32
CA TYR A 114 -11.66 17.73 11.63
C TYR A 114 -11.99 19.21 11.75
N ARG A 115 -13.20 19.53 12.19
CA ARG A 115 -13.65 20.90 12.45
C ARG A 115 -14.29 21.01 13.82
N ARG A 116 -14.17 22.19 14.43
CA ARG A 116 -14.93 22.59 15.61
C ARG A 116 -15.66 23.89 15.34
N GLU A 117 -16.90 23.96 15.76
CA GLU A 117 -17.75 25.14 15.67
C GLU A 117 -18.42 25.36 17.03
N THR A 118 -18.61 26.61 17.44
CA THR A 118 -19.35 26.92 18.66
C THR A 118 -20.77 27.28 18.28
N ASP A 119 -21.75 26.60 18.87
CA ASP A 119 -23.16 26.91 18.66
C ASP A 119 -23.48 28.28 19.29
N PRO A 120 -23.87 29.30 18.52
CA PRO A 120 -24.17 30.63 19.05
C PRO A 120 -25.37 30.65 20.00
N MET A 121 -26.22 29.61 20.00
CA MET A 121 -27.41 29.56 20.85
C MET A 121 -27.16 28.88 22.20
N THR A 122 -26.16 28.00 22.29
CA THR A 122 -25.91 27.17 23.49
C THR A 122 -24.49 27.25 24.02
N ASP A 123 -23.58 27.95 23.34
CA ASP A 123 -22.13 28.02 23.57
C ASP A 123 -21.43 26.64 23.59
N LYS A 124 -22.13 25.58 23.17
CA LYS A 124 -21.58 24.23 23.10
C LYS A 124 -20.69 24.08 21.87
N VAL A 125 -19.60 23.35 22.03
CA VAL A 125 -18.68 23.02 20.94
C VAL A 125 -19.21 21.83 20.15
N ILE A 126 -19.54 22.07 18.89
CA ILE A 126 -19.86 21.07 17.88
C ILE A 126 -18.55 20.58 17.26
N ARG A 127 -18.40 19.26 17.14
CA ARG A 127 -17.24 18.61 16.54
C ARG A 127 -17.67 17.87 15.28
N PHE A 128 -16.88 18.02 14.23
CA PHE A 128 -17.07 17.33 12.97
C PHE A 128 -15.83 16.51 12.61
N ALA A 129 -16.06 15.31 12.09
CA ALA A 129 -15.06 14.54 11.34
C ALA A 129 -15.66 14.18 9.99
N CYS A 130 -15.10 14.72 8.92
CA CYS A 130 -15.60 14.54 7.56
C CYS A 130 -14.58 13.80 6.70
N LEU A 131 -15.08 13.02 5.75
CA LEU A 131 -14.28 12.24 4.82
C LEU A 131 -14.94 12.31 3.44
N ARG A 132 -14.15 12.58 2.41
CA ARG A 132 -14.62 12.64 1.02
C ARG A 132 -14.53 11.27 0.37
N SER A 133 -15.40 11.00 -0.61
CA SER A 133 -15.39 9.74 -1.35
C SER A 133 -14.13 9.64 -2.22
N ALA A 134 -13.56 8.45 -2.28
CA ALA A 134 -12.40 8.10 -3.09
C ALA A 134 -12.73 8.05 -4.59
N ASN A 135 -14.02 7.88 -4.94
CA ASN A 135 -14.49 7.92 -6.32
C ASN A 135 -15.42 9.11 -6.56
N GLY A 136 -15.47 9.53 -7.82
CA GLY A 136 -16.55 10.39 -8.33
C GLY A 136 -17.85 9.62 -8.50
N LEU A 137 -18.94 10.36 -8.56
CA LEU A 137 -20.30 9.90 -8.83
C LEU A 137 -20.80 10.65 -10.04
N ASP A 138 -21.41 9.94 -10.98
CA ASP A 138 -22.14 10.54 -12.08
C ASP A 138 -23.56 10.85 -11.59
N VAL A 139 -24.00 12.11 -11.71
CA VAL A 139 -25.38 12.54 -11.37
C VAL A 139 -26.24 12.75 -12.64
N GLY A 140 -25.76 12.31 -13.80
CA GLY A 140 -26.46 12.35 -15.09
C GLY A 140 -26.12 13.58 -15.95
N TYR A 141 -25.62 14.65 -15.34
CA TYR A 141 -25.26 15.89 -16.04
C TYR A 141 -23.89 16.44 -15.65
N GLU A 142 -23.34 16.02 -14.51
CA GLU A 142 -22.00 16.36 -14.05
C GLU A 142 -21.40 15.24 -13.19
N MET A 143 -20.09 15.34 -12.92
CA MET A 143 -19.41 14.47 -11.97
C MET A 143 -19.32 15.17 -10.62
N THR A 144 -19.74 14.49 -9.56
CA THR A 144 -19.70 14.98 -8.19
C THR A 144 -18.94 14.03 -7.27
N ARG A 145 -18.81 14.39 -5.99
CA ARG A 145 -18.29 13.50 -4.94
C ARG A 145 -19.22 13.53 -3.74
N ALA A 146 -19.16 12.45 -2.95
CA ALA A 146 -19.85 12.41 -1.68
C ALA A 146 -18.92 12.76 -0.53
N LYS A 147 -19.49 13.31 0.54
CA LYS A 147 -18.83 13.56 1.81
C LYS A 147 -19.62 12.90 2.93
N LEU A 148 -18.92 12.16 3.77
CA LEU A 148 -19.45 11.49 4.96
C LEU A 148 -18.92 12.23 6.19
N CYS A 149 -19.82 12.75 7.03
CA CYS A 149 -19.47 13.50 8.23
C CYS A 149 -20.08 12.87 9.48
N LEU A 150 -19.28 12.75 10.55
CA LEU A 150 -19.75 12.50 11.91
C LEU A 150 -19.82 13.82 12.66
N ARG A 151 -20.96 14.10 13.30
CA ARG A 151 -21.22 15.32 14.08
C ARG A 151 -21.53 14.96 15.53
N ASP A 152 -20.98 15.72 16.47
CA ASP A 152 -21.27 15.60 17.91
C ASP A 152 -21.25 16.97 18.60
N GLY A 153 -21.81 17.09 19.81
CA GLY A 153 -21.70 18.28 20.67
C GLY A 153 -23.02 18.92 21.09
N LEU A 154 -24.12 18.65 20.38
CA LEU A 154 -25.46 19.23 20.65
C LEU A 154 -26.40 18.29 21.43
N GLY A 155 -25.86 17.22 22.02
CA GLY A 155 -26.63 16.21 22.75
C GLY A 155 -27.19 15.08 21.87
N ASN A 156 -27.38 15.33 20.57
CA ASN A 156 -27.76 14.32 19.58
C ASN A 156 -26.66 14.21 18.52
N PRO A 157 -25.81 13.18 18.57
CA PRO A 157 -24.78 12.97 17.57
C PRO A 157 -25.34 12.34 16.29
N ASP A 158 -24.83 12.79 15.14
CA ASP A 158 -25.35 12.40 13.82
C ASP A 158 -24.25 11.89 12.90
N ALA A 159 -24.67 11.14 11.88
CA ALA A 159 -23.86 10.83 10.72
C ALA A 159 -24.58 11.33 9.47
N ILE A 160 -23.86 12.06 8.62
CA ILE A 160 -24.40 12.85 7.52
C ILE A 160 -23.70 12.43 6.23
N LEU A 161 -24.47 12.17 5.18
CA LEU A 161 -23.99 11.91 3.83
C LEU A 161 -24.42 13.05 2.92
N ILE A 162 -23.48 13.64 2.20
CA ILE A 162 -23.65 14.88 1.43
C ILE A 162 -23.13 14.66 0.00
N LEU A 163 -23.81 15.17 -1.03
CA LEU A 163 -23.24 15.34 -2.37
C LEU A 163 -22.65 16.76 -2.48
N GLU A 164 -21.38 16.90 -2.82
CA GLU A 164 -20.68 18.20 -2.67
C GLU A 164 -20.95 19.19 -3.81
N GLN A 165 -21.15 18.70 -5.03
CA GLN A 165 -21.26 19.52 -6.24
C GLN A 165 -22.47 19.03 -7.04
N GLY A 166 -23.66 19.35 -6.55
CA GLY A 166 -24.91 18.98 -7.19
C GLY A 166 -25.32 17.51 -7.03
N GLY A 167 -26.49 17.20 -7.60
CA GLY A 167 -27.19 15.94 -7.44
C GLY A 167 -28.25 15.96 -6.35
N GLN A 168 -29.09 14.95 -6.36
CA GLN A 168 -30.16 14.77 -5.39
C GLN A 168 -30.28 13.29 -5.05
N PHE A 169 -30.38 12.99 -3.76
CA PHE A 169 -30.75 11.66 -3.32
C PHE A 169 -32.24 11.40 -3.53
N MET A 170 -32.56 10.25 -4.11
CA MET A 170 -33.92 9.76 -4.16
C MET A 170 -34.28 9.16 -2.80
N CYS A 171 -35.16 9.84 -2.10
CA CYS A 171 -35.60 9.41 -0.78
C CYS A 171 -37.08 9.71 -0.56
N ASP A 172 -37.84 8.66 -0.30
CA ASP A 172 -39.27 8.75 -0.05
C ASP A 172 -39.58 9.37 1.32
N PHE A 173 -40.85 9.72 1.55
CA PHE A 173 -41.32 10.23 2.83
C PHE A 173 -41.22 9.21 3.98
N GLY A 174 -41.18 7.90 3.66
CA GLY A 174 -41.00 6.83 4.64
C GLY A 174 -39.55 6.60 5.11
N GLY A 175 -38.60 7.40 4.61
CA GLY A 175 -37.17 7.26 4.86
C GLY A 175 -36.43 6.63 3.68
N CYS A 176 -35.10 6.74 3.70
CA CYS A 176 -34.23 6.28 2.62
C CYS A 176 -33.59 4.94 3.03
N ALA A 177 -33.62 3.97 2.13
CA ALA A 177 -32.89 2.72 2.30
C ALA A 177 -31.51 2.83 1.66
N LEU A 178 -30.46 2.62 2.46
CA LEU A 178 -29.08 2.61 2.01
C LEU A 178 -28.52 1.19 2.15
N GLN A 179 -27.64 0.78 1.23
CA GLN A 179 -26.86 -0.44 1.39
C GLN A 179 -25.43 -0.05 1.75
N VAL A 180 -24.94 -0.58 2.87
CA VAL A 180 -23.60 -0.28 3.37
C VAL A 180 -22.80 -1.56 3.46
N ARG A 181 -21.60 -1.54 2.90
CA ARG A 181 -20.66 -2.66 2.93
C ARG A 181 -19.33 -2.21 3.52
N VAL A 182 -18.82 -2.99 4.46
CA VAL A 182 -17.52 -2.76 5.10
C VAL A 182 -16.51 -3.76 4.53
N GLY A 183 -15.50 -3.27 3.82
CA GLY A 183 -14.49 -4.10 3.17
C GLY A 183 -15.09 -5.21 2.30
N LYS A 184 -14.87 -6.46 2.70
CA LYS A 184 -15.36 -7.67 2.02
C LYS A 184 -16.58 -8.32 2.69
N GLU A 185 -17.14 -7.71 3.74
CA GLU A 185 -18.34 -8.23 4.41
C GLU A 185 -19.57 -8.15 3.50
N PRO A 186 -20.65 -8.91 3.78
CA PRO A 186 -21.93 -8.74 3.12
C PRO A 186 -22.48 -7.31 3.30
N ALA A 187 -23.19 -6.81 2.29
CA ALA A 187 -23.88 -5.52 2.40
C ALA A 187 -25.03 -5.62 3.41
N ALA A 188 -25.14 -4.61 4.26
CA ALA A 188 -26.19 -4.47 5.26
C ALA A 188 -27.07 -3.26 4.93
N ARG A 189 -28.37 -3.39 5.20
CA ARG A 189 -29.31 -2.28 5.05
C ARG A 189 -29.20 -1.29 6.20
N PHE A 190 -29.14 -0.01 5.84
CA PHE A 190 -29.21 1.13 6.73
C PHE A 190 -30.43 1.99 6.38
N ARG A 191 -30.91 2.76 7.34
CA ARG A 191 -31.95 3.76 7.13
C ARG A 191 -31.35 5.15 7.25
N ALA A 192 -31.86 6.06 6.44
CA ALA A 192 -31.57 7.48 6.52
C ALA A 192 -32.85 8.32 6.39
N SER A 193 -32.75 9.59 6.71
CA SER A 193 -33.78 10.60 6.52
C SER A 193 -33.23 11.78 5.72
N ARG A 194 -34.13 12.49 5.03
CA ARG A 194 -33.80 13.77 4.37
C ARG A 194 -33.46 14.85 5.39
N SER A 195 -32.80 15.89 4.91
CA SER A 195 -32.58 17.10 5.69
C SER A 195 -33.88 17.82 6.02
N SER A 196 -33.94 18.41 7.22
CA SER A 196 -35.11 19.14 7.70
C SER A 196 -35.32 20.50 7.00
N ASP A 197 -34.25 21.05 6.41
CA ASP A 197 -34.29 22.27 5.61
C ASP A 197 -34.71 22.03 4.15
N GLY A 198 -34.95 20.77 3.76
CA GLY A 198 -35.34 20.38 2.41
C GLY A 198 -34.18 20.20 1.44
N SER A 199 -32.93 20.31 1.90
CA SER A 199 -31.73 20.09 1.07
C SER A 199 -31.73 18.67 0.49
N PRO A 200 -31.80 18.51 -0.86
CA PRO A 200 -31.98 17.21 -1.52
C PRO A 200 -30.69 16.38 -1.62
N ASP A 201 -29.55 17.02 -1.38
CA ASP A 201 -28.18 16.51 -1.46
C ASP A 201 -27.68 15.96 -0.11
N VAL A 202 -28.52 15.98 0.93
CA VAL A 202 -28.12 15.62 2.30
C VAL A 202 -29.03 14.52 2.88
N LEU A 203 -28.40 13.47 3.39
CA LEU A 203 -29.03 12.39 4.14
C LEU A 203 -28.44 12.25 5.54
N PHE A 204 -29.29 11.99 6.52
CA PHE A 204 -28.93 11.72 7.91
C PHE A 204 -29.16 10.24 8.21
N PHE A 205 -28.14 9.51 8.66
CA PHE A 205 -28.31 8.11 9.06
C PHE A 205 -29.18 8.02 10.32
N ALA A 206 -30.20 7.16 10.29
CA ALA A 206 -31.11 6.97 11.41
C ALA A 206 -30.45 6.31 12.64
N ASP A 207 -29.43 5.46 12.41
CA ASP A 207 -28.63 4.86 13.46
C ASP A 207 -27.16 5.25 13.30
N ARG A 208 -26.81 6.37 13.92
CA ARG A 208 -25.46 6.91 13.91
C ARG A 208 -24.44 5.96 14.54
N ARG A 209 -24.80 5.23 15.60
CA ARG A 209 -23.84 4.34 16.30
C ARG A 209 -23.43 3.18 15.41
N ARG A 210 -24.40 2.60 14.69
CA ARG A 210 -24.14 1.49 13.77
C ARG A 210 -23.23 1.88 12.61
N ILE A 211 -23.40 3.09 12.05
CA ILE A 211 -22.53 3.54 10.95
C ILE A 211 -21.14 3.91 11.47
N GLU A 212 -21.02 4.51 12.65
CA GLU A 212 -19.72 4.75 13.28
C GLU A 212 -18.97 3.44 13.58
N GLN A 213 -19.66 2.41 14.08
CA GLN A 213 -19.07 1.07 14.23
C GLN A 213 -18.66 0.45 12.90
N ALA A 214 -19.40 0.68 11.82
CA ALA A 214 -19.02 0.24 10.48
C ALA A 214 -17.74 0.95 10.00
N ILE A 215 -17.64 2.26 10.21
CA ILE A 215 -16.47 3.09 9.89
C ILE A 215 -15.24 2.60 10.67
N ARG A 216 -15.37 2.33 11.98
CA ARG A 216 -14.24 1.91 12.83
C ARG A 216 -13.76 0.49 12.57
N ARG A 217 -14.62 -0.40 12.09
CA ARG A 217 -14.28 -1.82 11.84
C ARG A 217 -13.52 -2.04 10.55
N GLY A 218 -13.72 -1.19 9.55
CA GLY A 218 -13.12 -1.37 8.22
C GLY A 218 -12.23 -0.22 7.79
N SER A 219 -11.33 -0.52 6.87
CA SER A 219 -10.56 0.49 6.13
C SER A 219 -11.31 1.05 4.93
N VAL A 220 -12.26 0.30 4.39
CA VAL A 220 -13.06 0.70 3.22
C VAL A 220 -14.53 0.57 3.52
N LEU A 221 -15.27 1.66 3.35
CA LEU A 221 -16.72 1.70 3.46
C LEU A 221 -17.33 2.00 2.10
N SER A 222 -18.24 1.17 1.63
CA SER A 222 -19.04 1.42 0.43
C SER A 222 -20.48 1.69 0.82
N ILE A 223 -21.04 2.80 0.37
CA ILE A 223 -22.42 3.20 0.61
C ILE A 223 -23.11 3.30 -0.75
N GLN A 224 -24.19 2.57 -0.94
CA GLN A 224 -25.04 2.66 -2.12
C GLN A 224 -26.29 3.44 -1.76
N ALA A 225 -26.58 4.46 -2.56
CA ALA A 225 -27.79 5.28 -2.48
C ALA A 225 -28.34 5.49 -3.89
N GLU A 226 -29.63 5.77 -3.99
CA GLU A 226 -30.24 6.16 -5.25
C GLU A 226 -30.10 7.67 -5.46
N VAL A 227 -29.63 8.04 -6.65
CA VAL A 227 -29.37 9.41 -7.08
C VAL A 227 -30.28 9.71 -8.26
N PHE A 228 -30.92 10.88 -8.26
CA PHE A 228 -31.80 11.31 -9.34
C PHE A 228 -31.07 11.25 -10.69
N GLN A 229 -31.73 10.72 -11.73
CA GLN A 229 -31.21 10.48 -13.09
C GLN A 229 -30.07 9.45 -13.23
N ALA A 230 -29.28 9.20 -12.19
CA ALA A 230 -28.16 8.26 -12.21
C ALA A 230 -28.48 6.89 -11.57
N GLY A 231 -29.63 6.74 -10.92
CA GLY A 231 -30.05 5.51 -10.27
C GLY A 231 -29.15 5.15 -9.08
N LEU A 232 -28.91 3.85 -8.86
CA LEU A 232 -28.11 3.37 -7.73
C LEU A 232 -26.61 3.64 -7.93
N GLN A 233 -26.08 4.58 -7.15
CA GLN A 233 -24.67 4.96 -7.16
C GLN A 233 -23.93 4.44 -5.93
N VAL A 234 -22.66 4.06 -6.08
CA VAL A 234 -21.83 3.54 -4.99
C VAL A 234 -20.72 4.53 -4.66
N MET A 235 -20.78 5.05 -3.44
CA MET A 235 -19.78 5.93 -2.83
C MET A 235 -18.81 5.08 -2.03
N ARG A 236 -17.51 5.21 -2.29
CA ARG A 236 -16.44 4.50 -1.57
C ARG A 236 -15.64 5.46 -0.73
N PHE A 237 -15.38 5.11 0.51
CA PHE A 237 -14.65 5.91 1.48
C PHE A 237 -13.49 5.09 2.06
N ASN A 238 -12.33 5.71 2.21
CA ASN A 238 -11.22 5.16 2.99
C ASN A 238 -11.36 5.61 4.44
N THR A 239 -11.90 4.75 5.29
CA THR A 239 -12.25 5.07 6.68
C THR A 239 -11.10 4.95 7.67
N GLU A 240 -9.89 4.62 7.21
CA GLU A 240 -8.70 4.55 8.05
C GLU A 240 -8.40 5.88 8.75
N GLY A 241 -7.81 5.80 9.95
CA GLY A 241 -7.31 6.99 10.64
C GLY A 241 -8.38 7.89 11.28
N LEU A 242 -9.61 7.41 11.49
CA LEU A 242 -10.60 8.12 12.32
C LEU A 242 -10.07 8.24 13.77
N LYS A 243 -9.96 9.48 14.27
CA LYS A 243 -9.44 9.80 15.61
C LYS A 243 -10.54 10.34 16.51
N GLY A 244 -10.54 9.89 17.77
CA GLY A 244 -11.48 10.35 18.79
C GLY A 244 -12.84 9.67 18.70
N ASN A 245 -13.68 9.93 19.69
CA ASN A 245 -15.08 9.50 19.74
C ASN A 245 -15.96 10.68 19.32
N PHE A 246 -16.80 10.42 18.34
CA PHE A 246 -17.89 11.30 17.96
C PHE A 246 -19.14 10.69 18.56
#